data_AF-A0A1H8ILG3-F1
#
_entry.id   AF-A0A1H8ILG3-F1
#
_cell.length_a   1.000
_cell.length_b   1.000
_cell.length_c   1.000
_cell.angle_alpha   90.00
_cell.angle_beta   90.00
_cell.angle_gamma   90.00
#
_symmetry.space_group_name_H-M   'P 1'
#
loop_
_entity.id
_entity.type
_entity.pdbx_description
1 polymer ?
#
loop_
_entity_poly.entity_id
_entity_poly.type
_entity_poly.pdbx_seq_one_letter_code
_entity_poly.pdbx_strand_id
1 'polypeptide(L)'
;MAFLEDGRLEIDNNRSERAIKPVVIGRKAWLFSNTPNGAKASAIIYSIVETAIANGLNPYYYLRYLFEQLPNMDLTDNDNLDRILPWSTTIPVSCISFKKLTK
;
A
#
# COMPACT_ATOMS: atom_id res chain seq x y z
N MET A 1 17.74 4.53 22.19
CA MET A 1 17.96 4.97 20.78
C MET A 1 17.75 3.72 19.96
N ALA A 2 16.56 3.54 19.37
CA ALA A 2 16.01 2.21 19.06
C ALA A 2 16.92 1.30 18.20
N PHE A 3 17.74 1.83 17.30
CA PHE A 3 18.68 1.02 16.50
C PHE A 3 19.86 0.46 17.30
N LEU A 4 20.19 1.02 18.47
CA LEU A 4 21.20 0.44 19.38
C LEU A 4 20.63 -0.75 20.16
N GLU A 5 19.30 -0.85 20.24
CA GLU A 5 18.57 -1.87 20.98
C GLU A 5 18.11 -3.02 20.05
N ASP A 6 17.84 -2.74 18.76
CA ASP A 6 17.46 -3.73 17.74
C ASP A 6 18.25 -3.56 16.44
N GLY A 7 19.13 -4.53 16.14
CA GLY A 7 19.97 -4.55 14.94
C GLY A 7 19.22 -4.86 13.64
N ARG A 8 17.91 -5.12 13.69
CA ARG A 8 17.05 -5.23 12.49
C ARG A 8 16.68 -3.86 11.93
N LEU A 9 16.85 -2.80 12.70
CA LEU A 9 16.54 -1.43 12.29
C LEU A 9 17.72 -0.84 11.52
N GLU A 10 17.43 -0.25 10.36
CA GLU A 10 18.41 0.55 9.63
C GLU A 10 18.76 1.81 10.47
N ILE A 11 20.03 2.21 10.47
CA ILE A 11 20.48 3.43 11.19
C ILE A 11 19.92 4.71 10.54
N ASP A 12 19.61 4.63 9.24
CA ASP A 12 19.03 5.70 8.46
C ASP A 12 17.55 5.43 8.14
N ASN A 13 16.82 6.48 7.80
CA ASN A 13 15.41 6.43 7.43
C ASN A 13 15.21 6.46 5.89
N ASN A 14 16.26 6.20 5.11
CA ASN A 14 16.27 6.44 3.65
C ASN A 14 15.22 5.61 2.92
N ARG A 15 14.88 4.43 3.44
CA ARG A 15 13.76 3.62 2.95
C ARG A 15 12.43 4.37 3.06
N SER A 16 12.13 4.90 4.24
CA SER A 16 10.90 5.64 4.53
C SER A 16 10.83 6.95 3.74
N GLU A 17 11.95 7.67 3.62
CA GLU A 17 12.03 8.90 2.81
C GLU A 17 11.77 8.63 1.33
N ARG A 18 12.32 7.54 0.79
CA ARG A 18 12.04 7.13 -0.60
C ARG A 18 10.58 6.75 -0.81
N ALA A 19 9.96 6.07 0.17
CA ALA A 19 8.55 5.69 0.10
C ALA A 19 7.61 6.90 0.13
N ILE A 20 7.91 7.96 0.90
CA ILE A 20 7.05 9.15 0.97
C ILE A 20 7.27 10.14 -0.20
N LYS A 21 8.39 10.03 -0.91
CA LYS A 21 8.79 10.96 -1.98
C LYS A 21 7.73 11.15 -3.07
N PRO A 22 7.03 10.12 -3.58
CA PRO A 22 5.97 10.30 -4.59
C PRO A 22 4.84 11.21 -4.10
N VAL A 23 4.44 11.10 -2.83
CA VAL A 23 3.40 11.94 -2.22
C VAL A 23 3.87 13.40 -2.15
N VAL A 24 5.11 13.64 -1.74
CA VAL A 24 5.69 14.98 -1.64
C VAL A 24 5.77 15.66 -3.02
N ILE A 25 6.15 14.91 -4.05
CA ILE A 25 6.17 15.41 -5.43
C ILE A 25 4.74 15.71 -5.90
N GLY A 26 3.79 14.81 -5.63
CA GLY A 26 2.37 14.99 -5.98
C GLY A 26 1.74 16.23 -5.35
N ARG A 27 2.05 16.54 -4.08
CA ARG A 27 1.57 17.75 -3.40
C ARG A 27 1.92 19.05 -4.12
N LYS A 28 3.05 19.11 -4.83
CA LYS A 28 3.39 20.29 -5.65
C LYS A 28 2.46 20.46 -6.85
N ALA A 29 1.88 19.38 -7.36
CA ALA A 29 0.93 19.39 -8.46
C ALA A 29 -0.54 19.56 -8.00
N TRP A 30 -0.86 19.26 -6.75
CA TRP A 30 -2.21 19.35 -6.18
C TRP A 30 -2.46 20.70 -5.49
N LEU A 31 -2.31 21.80 -6.25
CA LEU A 31 -2.34 23.18 -5.75
C LEU A 31 -3.60 23.57 -4.94
N PHE A 32 -4.70 22.83 -5.08
CA PHE A 32 -5.97 23.10 -4.39
C PHE A 32 -6.39 22.02 -3.38
N SER A 33 -5.56 21.01 -3.15
CA SER A 33 -5.84 19.92 -2.19
C SER A 33 -5.31 20.28 -0.80
N ASN A 34 -6.02 21.15 -0.08
CA ASN A 34 -5.56 21.69 1.21
C ASN A 34 -6.49 21.39 2.41
N THR A 35 -7.35 20.37 2.32
CA THR A 35 -8.22 20.00 3.44
C THR A 35 -7.63 18.86 4.27
N PRO A 36 -7.78 18.87 5.61
CA PRO A 36 -7.35 17.75 6.47
C PRO A 36 -8.01 16.42 6.07
N ASN A 37 -9.29 16.46 5.68
CA ASN A 37 -10.02 15.28 5.22
C ASN A 37 -9.43 14.71 3.92
N GLY A 38 -9.07 15.57 2.97
CA GLY A 38 -8.40 15.16 1.74
C GLY A 38 -7.03 14.54 2.03
N ALA A 39 -6.24 15.16 2.91
CA ALA A 39 -4.96 14.62 3.33
C ALA A 39 -5.08 13.23 3.97
N LYS A 40 -6.09 13.03 4.84
CA LYS A 40 -6.37 11.72 5.46
C LYS A 40 -6.78 10.67 4.42
N ALA A 41 -7.67 11.01 3.49
CA ALA A 41 -8.08 10.10 2.42
C ALA A 41 -6.90 9.70 1.53
N SER A 42 -6.08 10.65 1.11
CA SER A 42 -4.86 10.38 0.34
C SER A 42 -3.90 9.47 1.12
N ALA A 43 -3.66 9.74 2.40
CA ALA A 43 -2.78 8.91 3.22
C ALA A 43 -3.26 7.45 3.30
N ILE A 44 -4.58 7.22 3.45
CA ILE A 44 -5.16 5.86 3.45
C ILE A 44 -4.89 5.16 2.12
N ILE A 45 -5.17 5.81 0.99
CA ILE A 45 -4.98 5.23 -0.34
C ILE A 45 -3.50 4.90 -0.59
N TYR A 46 -2.60 5.84 -0.28
CA TYR A 46 -1.16 5.60 -0.42
C TYR A 46 -0.67 4.44 0.45
N SER A 47 -1.13 4.33 1.69
CA SER A 47 -0.80 3.19 2.54
C SER A 47 -1.23 1.86 1.94
N ILE A 48 -2.43 1.78 1.36
CA ILE A 48 -2.89 0.55 0.68
C ILE A 48 -2.01 0.23 -0.53
N VAL A 49 -1.71 1.23 -1.36
CA VAL A 49 -0.86 1.08 -2.55
C VAL A 49 0.55 0.63 -2.18
N GLU A 50 1.21 1.29 -1.24
CA GLU A 50 2.57 0.94 -0.80
C GLU A 50 2.61 -0.46 -0.17
N THR A 51 1.57 -0.82 0.60
CA THR A 51 1.44 -2.18 1.15
C THR A 51 1.31 -3.22 0.04
N ALA A 52 0.52 -2.95 -1.02
CA ALA A 52 0.41 -3.85 -2.17
C ALA A 52 1.75 -4.01 -2.90
N ILE A 53 2.50 -2.91 -3.11
CA ILE A 53 3.84 -2.94 -3.72
C ILE A 53 4.80 -3.77 -2.85
N ALA A 54 4.79 -3.56 -1.53
CA ALA A 54 5.64 -4.29 -0.59
C ALA A 54 5.39 -5.81 -0.63
N ASN A 55 4.15 -6.23 -0.86
CA ASN A 55 3.74 -7.63 -1.01
C ASN A 55 3.91 -8.17 -2.45
N GLY A 56 4.50 -7.41 -3.36
CA GLY A 56 4.78 -7.87 -4.72
C GLY A 56 3.55 -7.88 -5.64
N LEU A 57 2.52 -7.11 -5.31
CA LEU A 57 1.34 -6.95 -6.14
C LEU A 57 1.48 -5.76 -7.09
N ASN A 58 0.75 -5.80 -8.20
CA ASN A 58 0.53 -4.66 -9.07
C ASN A 58 -0.63 -3.82 -8.49
N PRO A 59 -0.37 -2.56 -8.05
CA PRO A 59 -1.38 -1.75 -7.37
C PRO A 59 -2.65 -1.52 -8.19
N TYR A 60 -2.53 -1.39 -9.51
CA TYR A 60 -3.70 -1.14 -10.36
C TYR A 60 -4.66 -2.33 -10.35
N TYR A 61 -4.14 -3.53 -10.63
CA TYR A 61 -4.96 -4.74 -10.64
C TYR A 61 -5.48 -5.10 -9.25
N TYR A 62 -4.67 -4.88 -8.21
CA TYR A 62 -5.08 -5.12 -6.84
C TYR A 62 -6.21 -4.18 -6.39
N LEU A 63 -6.12 -2.88 -6.66
CA LEU A 63 -7.20 -1.94 -6.34
C LEU A 63 -8.48 -2.26 -7.12
N ARG A 64 -8.35 -2.65 -8.39
CA ARG A 64 -9.50 -3.09 -9.18
C ARG A 64 -10.17 -4.31 -8.56
N TYR A 65 -9.39 -5.33 -8.19
CA TYR A 65 -9.88 -6.51 -7.50
C TYR A 65 -10.59 -6.15 -6.19
N LEU A 66 -10.00 -5.28 -5.38
CA LEU A 66 -10.63 -4.81 -4.14
C LEU A 66 -11.98 -4.12 -4.41
N PHE A 67 -12.06 -3.21 -5.39
CA PHE A 67 -13.32 -2.53 -5.71
C PHE A 67 -14.38 -3.45 -6.29
N GLU A 68 -14.00 -4.54 -6.95
CA GLU A 68 -14.93 -5.56 -7.45
C GLU A 68 -15.41 -6.51 -6.34
N GLN A 69 -14.57 -6.84 -5.36
CA GLN A 69 -14.90 -7.80 -4.30
C GLN A 69 -15.53 -7.19 -3.05
N LEU A 70 -15.02 -6.04 -2.58
CA LEU A 70 -15.46 -5.42 -1.33
C LEU A 70 -16.97 -5.17 -1.25
N PRO A 71 -17.67 -4.69 -2.31
CA PRO A 71 -19.11 -4.47 -2.24
C PRO A 71 -19.93 -5.77 -2.10
N ASN A 72 -19.34 -6.91 -2.45
CA ASN A 72 -20.00 -8.22 -2.47
C ASN A 72 -19.66 -9.08 -1.24
N MET A 73 -18.85 -8.57 -0.31
CA MET A 73 -18.40 -9.30 0.87
C MET A 73 -19.03 -8.75 2.15
N ASP A 74 -19.27 -9.64 3.11
CA ASP A 74 -19.59 -9.23 4.48
C ASP A 74 -18.30 -8.81 5.19
N LEU A 75 -18.16 -7.50 5.43
CA LEU A 75 -16.99 -6.91 6.11
C LEU A 75 -17.00 -7.15 7.63
N THR A 76 -18.10 -7.67 8.18
CA THR A 76 -18.21 -8.01 9.60
C THR A 76 -17.48 -9.33 9.92
N ASP A 77 -17.22 -10.15 8.90
CA ASP A 77 -16.51 -11.41 9.00
C ASP A 77 -15.02 -11.23 8.69
N ASN A 78 -14.17 -11.43 9.71
CA ASN A 78 -12.71 -11.26 9.59
C ASN A 78 -12.09 -12.25 8.59
N ASP A 79 -12.66 -13.45 8.45
CA ASP A 79 -12.11 -14.48 7.55
C ASP A 79 -12.25 -14.06 6.07
N ASN A 80 -13.31 -13.34 5.73
CA ASN A 80 -13.49 -12.81 4.37
C ASN A 80 -12.55 -11.64 4.09
N LEU A 81 -12.29 -10.80 5.10
CA LEU A 81 -11.35 -9.71 4.99
C LEU A 81 -9.93 -10.22 4.78
N ASP A 82 -9.52 -11.25 5.53
CA ASP A 82 -8.17 -11.82 5.45
C ASP A 82 -7.84 -12.37 4.06
N ARG A 83 -8.84 -12.87 3.33
CA ARG A 83 -8.68 -13.39 1.96
C ARG A 83 -8.30 -12.32 0.94
N ILE A 84 -8.69 -11.07 1.17
CA ILE A 84 -8.42 -9.97 0.22
C ILE A 84 -7.21 -9.14 0.61
N LEU A 85 -6.60 -9.38 1.78
CA LEU A 85 -5.43 -8.65 2.23
C LEU A 85 -4.20 -8.92 1.33
N PRO A 86 -3.26 -7.96 1.23
CA PRO A 86 -2.15 -8.02 0.27
C PRO A 86 -1.24 -9.25 0.36
N TRP A 87 -1.17 -9.90 1.52
CA TRP A 87 -0.36 -11.10 1.77
C TRP A 87 -1.14 -12.42 1.62
N SER A 88 -2.42 -12.34 1.26
CA SER A 88 -3.27 -13.51 1.08
C SER A 88 -2.84 -14.35 -0.13
N THR A 89 -2.91 -15.67 0.03
CA THR A 89 -2.65 -16.63 -1.05
C THR A 89 -3.81 -16.78 -2.03
N THR A 90 -4.99 -16.24 -1.70
CA THR A 90 -6.20 -16.34 -2.55
C THR A 90 -6.33 -15.22 -3.57
N ILE A 91 -5.38 -14.28 -3.60
CA ILE A 91 -5.39 -13.16 -4.54
C ILE A 91 -5.21 -13.69 -5.99
N PRO A 92 -5.94 -13.15 -6.99
CA PRO A 92 -5.79 -13.56 -8.38
C PRO A 92 -4.37 -13.36 -8.91
N VAL A 93 -3.92 -14.28 -9.77
CA VAL A 93 -2.60 -14.23 -10.42
C VAL A 93 -2.40 -12.95 -11.25
N SER A 94 -3.49 -12.37 -11.77
CA SER A 94 -3.46 -11.09 -12.49
C SER A 94 -2.99 -9.91 -11.65
N CYS A 95 -3.10 -10.01 -10.31
CA CYS A 95 -2.64 -8.97 -9.39
C CYS A 95 -1.16 -9.10 -9.04
N ILE A 96 -0.49 -10.19 -9.39
CA ILE A 96 0.91 -10.42 -9.04
C ILE A 96 1.83 -9.61 -9.96
N SER A 97 2.79 -8.90 -9.38
CA SER A 97 3.77 -8.12 -10.14
C SER A 97 4.95 -9.01 -10.57
N PHE A 98 5.02 -9.32 -11.87
CA PHE A 98 6.13 -10.09 -12.46
C PHE A 98 7.45 -9.31 -12.58
N LYS A 99 7.50 -8.03 -12.17
CA LYS A 99 8.72 -7.19 -12.25
C LYS A 99 9.88 -7.69 -11.38
N LYS A 100 9.67 -8.67 -10.50
CA LYS A 100 10.73 -9.30 -9.68
C LYS A 100 11.42 -10.51 -10.32
N LEU A 101 10.99 -10.98 -11.50
CA LEU A 101 11.60 -12.14 -12.19
C LEU A 101 12.83 -11.78 -13.06
N THR A 102 13.16 -10.51 -13.21
CA THR A 102 14.34 -10.05 -13.96
C THR A 102 15.32 -9.33 -13.04
N LYS A 103 16.00 -10.10 -12.19
CA LYS A 103 17.33 -9.78 -11.67
C LYS A 103 18.03 -11.05 -11.19
#